data_AF-A0A2E3P2Q6-F1
#
_entry.id   AF-A0A2E3P2Q6-F1
#
_cell.length_a   1.000
_cell.length_b   1.000
_cell.length_c   1.000
_cell.angle_alpha   90.00
_cell.angle_beta   90.00
_cell.angle_gamma   90.00
#
_symmetry.space_group_name_H-M   'P 1'
#
loop_
_entity.id
_entity.type
_entity.pdbx_description
1 polymer ?
#
loop_
_entity_poly.entity_id
_entity_poly.type
_entity_poly.pdbx_seq_one_letter_code
_entity_poly.pdbx_strand_id
1 'polypeptide(L)'
;MLADRYGAASAAQLTYTEIDDLLAHFKHLGFKPARKDGRRAVAGSPEAAKARALWISLYHLGVVRDASERALTAFGERQTGKAALQWIRGDWFKVIEALKDWAARPLDRGGAGVDWSSIPGGGDNPRARVLEAQWRRLAALGWAKVDSTFALAGWLQAAGFTAARADQTQLDPETADRAIAHLGQIIRARLQTAKETQT
;
A
#
# COMPACT_ATOMS: atom_id res chain seq x y z
N MET A 1 39.44 -2.70 30.43
CA MET A 1 39.00 -3.28 29.13
C MET A 1 39.58 -2.51 27.95
N LEU A 2 39.17 -1.27 27.66
CA LEU A 2 39.78 -0.48 26.58
C LEU A 2 41.23 -0.05 26.89
N ALA A 3 41.45 0.55 28.06
CA ALA A 3 42.78 0.94 28.51
C ALA A 3 43.71 -0.27 28.73
N ASP A 4 43.13 -1.43 29.04
CA ASP A 4 43.84 -2.67 29.36
C ASP A 4 44.25 -3.46 28.09
N ARG A 5 43.42 -3.41 27.04
CA ARG A 5 43.63 -4.14 25.78
C ARG A 5 44.27 -3.30 24.67
N TYR A 6 44.07 -1.98 24.70
CA TYR A 6 44.50 -1.08 23.62
C TYR A 6 45.19 0.20 24.13
N GLY A 7 45.40 0.36 25.45
CA GLY A 7 45.98 1.58 26.01
C GLY A 7 45.14 2.86 25.80
N ALA A 8 43.90 2.72 25.32
CA ALA A 8 43.03 3.83 24.94
C ALA A 8 42.06 4.19 26.07
N ALA A 9 41.88 5.49 26.30
CA ALA A 9 40.90 6.01 27.24
C ALA A 9 39.48 6.05 26.65
N SER A 10 39.35 5.98 25.32
CA SER A 10 38.07 6.01 24.61
C SER A 10 38.11 5.19 23.34
N ALA A 11 36.95 4.62 22.96
CA ALA A 11 36.79 3.89 21.70
C ALA A 11 37.01 4.78 20.46
N ALA A 12 36.90 6.11 20.60
CA ALA A 12 37.19 7.05 19.52
C ALA A 12 38.69 7.14 19.15
N GLN A 13 39.56 6.61 20.01
CA GLN A 13 41.01 6.62 19.81
C GLN A 13 41.53 5.32 19.17
N LEU A 14 40.64 4.36 18.89
CA LEU A 14 41.00 3.08 18.31
C LEU A 14 41.12 3.18 16.79
N THR A 15 42.09 2.46 16.24
CA THR A 15 42.22 2.22 14.81
C THR A 15 41.14 1.26 14.31
N TYR A 16 40.91 1.24 13.00
CA TYR A 16 39.91 0.36 12.39
C TYR A 16 40.13 -1.13 12.73
N THR A 17 41.38 -1.57 12.76
CA THR A 17 41.78 -2.93 13.15
C THR A 17 41.50 -3.24 14.62
N GLU A 18 41.68 -2.27 15.51
CA GLU A 18 41.39 -2.43 16.94
C GLU A 18 39.88 -2.39 17.22
N ILE A 19 39.12 -1.63 16.41
CA ILE A 19 37.66 -1.64 16.45
C ILE A 19 37.13 -3.02 16.04
N ASP A 20 37.69 -3.65 15.02
CA ASP A 20 37.29 -4.99 14.59
C ASP A 20 37.62 -6.06 15.64
N ASP A 21 38.80 -6.02 16.25
CA ASP A 21 39.17 -6.93 17.37
C ASP A 21 38.25 -6.72 18.58
N LEU A 22 37.94 -5.46 18.92
CA LEU A 22 37.02 -5.12 20.00
C LEU A 22 35.61 -5.67 19.74
N LEU A 23 35.12 -5.55 18.50
CA LEU A 23 33.83 -6.10 18.10
C LEU A 23 33.82 -7.64 18.14
N ALA A 24 34.92 -8.30 17.73
CA ALA A 24 35.06 -9.75 17.82
C ALA A 24 35.06 -10.23 19.28
N HIS A 25 35.76 -9.52 20.15
CA HIS A 25 35.80 -9.82 21.58
C HIS A 25 34.44 -9.65 22.24
N PHE A 26 33.71 -8.56 21.95
CA PHE A 26 32.34 -8.41 22.44
C PHE A 26 31.44 -9.55 21.96
N LYS A 27 31.52 -9.95 20.69
CA LYS A 27 30.75 -11.09 20.16
C LYS A 27 31.04 -12.39 20.90
N HIS A 28 32.31 -12.63 21.25
CA HIS A 28 32.71 -13.79 22.04
C HIS A 28 32.13 -13.76 23.46
N LEU A 29 32.02 -12.58 24.06
CA LEU A 29 31.35 -12.36 25.36
C LEU A 29 29.81 -12.39 25.27
N GLY A 30 29.24 -12.74 24.12
CA GLY A 30 27.80 -12.88 23.93
C GLY A 30 27.09 -11.64 23.38
N PHE A 31 27.82 -10.57 23.02
CA PHE A 31 27.25 -9.43 22.32
C PHE A 31 26.74 -9.85 20.93
N LYS A 32 25.42 -9.85 20.77
CA LYS A 32 24.78 -10.02 19.47
C LYS A 32 24.44 -8.62 18.95
N PRO A 33 25.13 -8.08 17.94
CA PRO A 33 24.75 -6.79 17.38
C PRO A 33 23.29 -6.88 16.93
N ALA A 34 22.45 -6.00 17.48
CA ALA A 34 21.05 -5.93 17.08
C ALA A 34 21.03 -5.68 15.57
N ARG A 35 20.49 -6.63 14.81
CA ARG A 35 20.08 -6.35 13.44
C ARG A 35 19.02 -5.27 13.55
N LYS A 36 19.37 -4.02 13.26
CA LYS A 36 18.35 -3.06 12.82
C LYS A 36 17.82 -3.66 11.54
N ASP A 37 16.71 -4.38 11.64
CA ASP A 37 15.83 -4.51 10.49
C ASP A 37 15.63 -3.08 10.00
N GLY A 38 16.24 -2.73 8.86
CA GLY A 38 16.17 -1.38 8.28
C GLY A 38 14.75 -0.96 7.91
N ARG A 39 13.75 -1.74 8.31
CA ARG A 39 12.33 -1.44 8.25
C ARG A 39 12.02 -0.38 9.30
N ARG A 40 12.10 0.88 8.85
CA ARG A 40 11.61 2.06 9.56
C ARG A 40 10.22 1.76 10.15
N ALA A 41 10.01 2.12 11.41
CA ALA A 41 8.76 1.88 12.12
C ALA A 41 7.57 2.41 11.31
N VAL A 42 6.58 1.54 11.10
CA VAL A 42 5.35 1.85 10.38
C VAL A 42 4.53 2.84 11.20
N ALA A 43 4.07 3.94 10.58
CA ALA A 43 3.26 4.94 11.29
C ALA A 43 1.95 4.30 11.76
N GLY A 44 1.68 4.36 13.07
CA GLY A 44 0.56 3.65 13.70
C GLY A 44 -0.75 4.44 13.84
N SER A 45 -0.83 5.68 13.35
CA SER A 45 -2.05 6.49 13.51
C SER A 45 -3.20 6.00 12.62
N PRO A 46 -4.47 6.26 12.99
CA PRO A 46 -5.63 5.92 12.15
C PRO A 46 -5.55 6.52 10.75
N GLU A 47 -5.04 7.74 10.62
CA GLU A 47 -4.85 8.42 9.34
C GLU A 47 -3.76 7.74 8.50
N ALA A 48 -2.67 7.28 9.13
CA ALA A 48 -1.65 6.50 8.47
C ALA A 48 -2.20 5.17 7.95
N ALA A 49 -3.03 4.50 8.74
CA ALA A 49 -3.72 3.27 8.31
C ALA A 49 -4.66 3.54 7.12
N LYS A 50 -5.40 4.65 7.14
CA LYS A 50 -6.27 5.07 6.02
C LYS A 50 -5.45 5.37 4.76
N ALA A 51 -4.35 6.10 4.87
CA ALA A 51 -3.46 6.39 3.74
C ALA A 51 -2.86 5.11 3.13
N ARG A 52 -2.46 4.14 3.99
CA ARG A 52 -2.02 2.81 3.53
C ARG A 52 -3.13 2.07 2.78
N ALA A 53 -4.34 2.04 3.32
CA ALA A 53 -5.47 1.38 2.65
C ALA A 53 -5.71 1.98 1.26
N LEU A 54 -5.72 3.31 1.13
CA LEU A 54 -5.86 4.00 -0.16
C LEU A 54 -4.70 3.70 -1.12
N TRP A 55 -3.47 3.63 -0.62
CA TRP A 55 -2.29 3.27 -1.44
C TRP A 55 -2.40 1.85 -2.01
N ILE A 56 -2.82 0.90 -1.18
CA ILE A 56 -3.07 -0.49 -1.58
C ILE A 56 -4.22 -0.57 -2.58
N SER A 57 -5.31 0.19 -2.37
CA SER A 57 -6.40 0.29 -3.35
C SER A 57 -5.91 0.82 -4.70
N LEU A 58 -5.10 1.88 -4.74
CA LEU A 58 -4.50 2.39 -5.97
C LEU A 58 -3.64 1.34 -6.68
N TYR A 59 -2.92 0.50 -5.92
CA TYR A 59 -2.13 -0.59 -6.49
C TYR A 59 -3.02 -1.65 -7.15
N HIS A 60 -4.10 -2.07 -6.47
CA HIS A 60 -5.08 -3.02 -7.00
C HIS A 60 -5.93 -2.45 -8.14
N LEU A 61 -6.09 -1.12 -8.23
CA LEU A 61 -6.68 -0.45 -9.38
C LEU A 61 -5.71 -0.35 -10.57
N GLY A 62 -4.43 -0.73 -10.38
CA GLY A 62 -3.40 -0.65 -11.42
C GLY A 62 -2.86 0.76 -11.66
N VAL A 63 -3.14 1.72 -10.76
CA VAL A 63 -2.69 3.12 -10.86
C VAL A 63 -1.24 3.27 -10.46
N VAL A 64 -0.85 2.65 -9.33
CA VAL A 64 0.54 2.65 -8.87
C VAL A 64 1.22 1.31 -9.11
N ARG A 65 2.53 1.34 -9.32
CA ARG A 65 3.32 0.14 -9.66
C ARG A 65 3.84 -0.60 -8.42
N ASP A 66 4.12 0.11 -7.34
CA ASP A 66 4.76 -0.40 -6.12
C ASP A 66 3.84 -0.17 -4.91
N ALA A 67 3.40 -1.26 -4.27
CA ALA A 67 2.52 -1.23 -3.10
C ALA A 67 3.26 -0.97 -1.77
N SER A 68 4.60 -0.86 -1.79
CA SER A 68 5.39 -0.81 -0.56
C SER A 68 5.19 0.46 0.26
N GLU A 69 5.35 0.34 1.59
CA GLU A 69 5.32 1.47 2.52
C GLU A 69 6.38 2.54 2.16
N ARG A 70 7.49 2.12 1.55
CA ARG A 70 8.54 3.03 1.08
C ARG A 70 8.03 3.93 -0.05
N ALA A 71 7.29 3.38 -1.00
CA ALA A 71 6.71 4.15 -2.10
C ALA A 71 5.63 5.11 -1.58
N LEU A 72 4.80 4.68 -0.63
CA LEU A 72 3.85 5.55 0.08
C LEU A 72 4.57 6.66 0.84
N THR A 73 5.66 6.37 1.54
CA THR A 73 6.45 7.37 2.26
C THR A 73 6.99 8.44 1.31
N ALA A 74 7.55 8.04 0.17
CA ALA A 74 8.03 8.99 -0.84
C ALA A 74 6.89 9.83 -1.43
N PHE A 75 5.69 9.25 -1.58
CA PHE A 75 4.51 10.03 -1.96
C PHE A 75 4.11 11.04 -0.88
N GLY A 76 4.02 10.61 0.38
CA GLY A 76 3.70 11.48 1.52
C GLY A 76 4.70 12.62 1.71
N GLU A 77 5.98 12.37 1.47
CA GLU A 77 7.03 13.39 1.46
C GLU A 77 6.77 14.47 0.41
N ARG A 78 6.37 14.09 -0.82
CA ARG A 78 6.00 15.08 -1.86
C ARG A 78 4.78 15.93 -1.48
N GLN A 79 3.85 15.38 -0.71
CA GLN A 79 2.64 16.11 -0.28
C GLN A 79 2.87 17.02 0.94
N THR A 80 3.85 16.69 1.79
CA THR A 80 3.99 17.31 3.12
C THR A 80 5.39 17.86 3.44
N GLY A 81 6.39 17.56 2.62
CA GLY A 81 7.81 17.86 2.87
C GLY A 81 8.46 16.99 3.94
N LYS A 82 7.76 15.99 4.49
CA LYS A 82 8.23 15.16 5.61
C LYS A 82 8.76 13.81 5.10
N ALA A 83 10.05 13.54 5.31
CA ALA A 83 10.72 12.34 4.81
C ALA A 83 10.30 11.01 5.48
N ALA A 84 9.39 11.05 6.44
CA ALA A 84 8.85 9.86 7.07
C ALA A 84 7.40 10.06 7.49
N LEU A 85 6.55 9.05 7.24
CA LEU A 85 5.12 9.11 7.54
C LEU A 85 4.84 9.38 9.04
N GLN A 86 5.65 8.82 9.94
CA GLN A 86 5.49 9.04 11.38
C GLN A 86 5.78 10.48 11.84
N TRP A 87 6.40 11.30 10.98
CA TRP A 87 6.63 12.72 11.27
C TRP A 87 5.44 13.60 10.84
N ILE A 88 4.48 13.04 10.09
CA ILE A 88 3.27 13.74 9.69
C ILE A 88 2.37 13.89 10.93
N ARG A 89 2.18 15.14 11.33
CA ARG A 89 1.28 15.59 12.40
C ARG A 89 0.42 16.70 11.82
N GLY A 90 -0.90 16.59 11.92
CA GLY A 90 -1.87 17.57 11.40
C GLY A 90 -2.06 17.59 9.87
N ASP A 91 -1.05 17.22 9.07
CA ASP A 91 -1.10 17.31 7.60
C ASP A 91 -1.62 16.05 6.89
N TRP A 92 -2.11 15.04 7.61
CA TRP A 92 -2.55 13.78 7.01
C TRP A 92 -3.67 13.96 5.97
N PHE A 93 -4.51 14.98 6.13
CA PHE A 93 -5.58 15.30 5.18
C PHE A 93 -5.02 15.56 3.77
N LYS A 94 -3.86 16.23 3.64
CA LYS A 94 -3.22 16.51 2.35
C LYS A 94 -2.85 15.23 1.62
N VAL A 95 -2.32 14.25 2.35
CA VAL A 95 -1.96 12.94 1.80
C VAL A 95 -3.21 12.16 1.39
N ILE A 96 -4.21 12.09 2.27
CA ILE A 96 -5.44 11.33 2.04
C ILE A 96 -6.23 11.89 0.86
N GLU A 97 -6.44 13.21 0.79
CA GLU A 97 -7.16 13.81 -0.32
C GLU A 97 -6.38 13.71 -1.64
N ALA A 98 -5.05 13.87 -1.63
CA ALA A 98 -4.25 13.64 -2.83
C ALA A 98 -4.35 12.19 -3.35
N LEU A 99 -4.45 11.20 -2.46
CA LEU A 99 -4.65 9.79 -2.86
C LEU A 99 -6.05 9.57 -3.44
N LYS A 100 -7.10 10.13 -2.81
CA LYS A 100 -8.48 10.07 -3.31
C LYS A 100 -8.61 10.73 -4.67
N ASP A 101 -8.04 11.92 -4.85
CA ASP A 101 -8.03 12.66 -6.11
C ASP A 101 -7.32 11.86 -7.21
N TRP A 102 -6.19 11.22 -6.90
CA TRP A 102 -5.49 10.38 -7.88
C TRP A 102 -6.35 9.19 -8.30
N ALA A 103 -7.02 8.53 -7.37
CA ALA A 103 -7.94 7.44 -7.68
C ALA A 103 -9.14 7.90 -8.52
N ALA A 104 -9.66 9.11 -8.26
CA ALA A 104 -10.82 9.68 -8.93
C ALA A 104 -10.54 10.15 -10.37
N ARG A 105 -9.27 10.44 -10.71
CA ARG A 105 -8.89 10.80 -12.09
C ARG A 105 -9.35 9.72 -13.09
N PRO A 106 -9.75 10.11 -14.30
CA PRO A 106 -10.16 9.15 -15.33
C PRO A 106 -8.98 8.30 -15.83
N LEU A 107 -9.29 7.18 -16.49
CA LEU A 107 -8.31 6.16 -16.90
C LEU A 107 -7.25 6.70 -17.86
N ASP A 108 -7.66 7.58 -18.80
CA ASP A 108 -6.80 8.27 -19.77
C ASP A 108 -5.77 9.20 -19.11
N ARG A 109 -6.06 9.71 -17.91
CA ARG A 109 -5.15 10.55 -17.11
C ARG A 109 -4.38 9.78 -16.03
N GLY A 110 -4.34 8.46 -16.13
CA GLY A 110 -3.59 7.59 -15.22
C GLY A 110 -4.21 7.45 -13.83
N GLY A 111 -5.52 7.66 -13.70
CA GLY A 111 -6.28 7.29 -12.49
C GLY A 111 -7.10 6.02 -12.67
N ALA A 112 -8.19 5.90 -11.92
CA ALA A 112 -9.10 4.76 -11.95
C ALA A 112 -10.59 5.13 -12.03
N GLY A 113 -10.92 6.42 -12.05
CA GLY A 113 -12.29 6.92 -12.11
C GLY A 113 -13.13 6.53 -10.89
N VAL A 114 -12.51 6.37 -9.72
CA VAL A 114 -13.25 6.03 -8.49
C VAL A 114 -14.21 7.18 -8.13
N ASP A 115 -15.48 6.85 -7.91
CA ASP A 115 -16.47 7.78 -7.37
C ASP A 115 -16.50 7.60 -5.85
N TRP A 116 -16.08 8.62 -5.10
CA TRP A 116 -16.03 8.58 -3.63
C TRP A 116 -17.32 9.04 -2.95
N SER A 117 -18.39 9.32 -3.71
CA SER A 117 -19.66 9.72 -3.10
C SER A 117 -20.32 8.56 -2.32
N SER A 118 -21.17 8.89 -1.36
CA SER A 118 -21.92 7.87 -0.62
C SER A 118 -22.84 7.08 -1.54
N ILE A 119 -23.04 5.80 -1.24
CA ILE A 119 -23.91 4.91 -2.02
C ILE A 119 -25.35 5.04 -1.49
N PRO A 120 -26.36 5.27 -2.34
CA PRO A 120 -27.76 5.22 -1.90
C PRO A 120 -28.09 3.88 -1.24
N GLY A 121 -28.54 3.91 0.02
CA GLY A 121 -28.82 2.71 0.82
C GLY A 121 -27.58 1.96 1.36
N GLY A 122 -26.37 2.30 0.92
CA GLY A 122 -25.10 1.67 1.33
C GLY A 122 -24.17 2.55 2.17
N GLY A 123 -24.45 3.86 2.29
CA GLY A 123 -23.68 4.79 3.12
C GLY A 123 -22.27 5.10 2.57
N ASP A 124 -21.36 5.51 3.45
CA ASP A 124 -19.95 5.70 3.12
C ASP A 124 -19.25 4.34 3.05
N ASN A 125 -19.08 3.83 1.82
CA ASN A 125 -18.50 2.52 1.57
C ASN A 125 -17.37 2.60 0.53
N PRO A 126 -16.15 3.01 0.93
CA PRO A 126 -15.03 3.19 0.01
C PRO A 126 -14.59 1.88 -0.66
N ARG A 127 -14.80 0.72 -0.01
CA ARG A 127 -14.44 -0.58 -0.59
C ARG A 127 -15.36 -0.94 -1.76
N ALA A 128 -16.66 -0.76 -1.60
CA ALA A 128 -17.63 -0.94 -2.68
C ALA A 128 -17.28 -0.03 -3.88
N ARG A 129 -16.93 1.24 -3.62
CA ARG A 129 -16.51 2.17 -4.68
C ARG A 129 -15.23 1.73 -5.42
N VAL A 130 -14.27 1.13 -4.71
CA VAL A 130 -13.08 0.54 -5.33
C VAL A 130 -13.46 -0.68 -6.18
N LEU A 131 -14.32 -1.57 -5.71
CA LEU A 131 -14.80 -2.73 -6.47
C LEU A 131 -15.52 -2.31 -7.75
N GLU A 132 -16.39 -1.30 -7.68
CA GLU A 132 -17.08 -0.74 -8.85
C GLU A 132 -16.10 -0.16 -9.88
N ALA A 133 -15.06 0.55 -9.41
CA ALA A 133 -14.02 1.09 -10.29
C ALA A 133 -13.16 -0.02 -10.92
N GLN A 134 -12.85 -1.09 -10.17
CA GLN A 134 -12.15 -2.26 -10.69
C GLN A 134 -12.99 -2.96 -11.77
N TRP A 135 -14.29 -3.13 -11.55
CA TRP A 135 -15.20 -3.73 -12.52
C TRP A 135 -15.27 -2.91 -13.81
N ARG A 136 -15.48 -1.60 -13.69
CA ARG A 136 -15.44 -0.65 -14.82
C ARG A 136 -14.15 -0.77 -15.62
N ARG A 137 -13.02 -0.84 -14.92
CA ARG A 137 -11.71 -1.00 -15.58
C ARG A 137 -11.58 -2.34 -16.30
N LEU A 138 -12.07 -3.44 -15.71
CA LEU A 138 -12.07 -4.76 -16.35
C LEU A 138 -13.00 -4.81 -17.56
N ALA A 139 -14.11 -4.09 -17.55
CA ALA A 139 -14.98 -3.93 -18.72
C ALA A 139 -14.26 -3.16 -19.84
N ALA A 140 -13.59 -2.05 -19.50
CA ALA A 140 -12.77 -1.29 -20.45
C ALA A 140 -11.59 -2.11 -21.04
N LEU A 141 -11.08 -3.09 -20.29
CA LEU A 141 -10.06 -4.04 -20.76
C LEU A 141 -10.64 -5.25 -21.52
N GLY A 142 -11.96 -5.29 -21.76
CA GLY A 142 -12.64 -6.37 -22.48
C GLY A 142 -12.75 -7.69 -21.70
N TRP A 143 -12.48 -7.69 -20.39
CA TRP A 143 -12.58 -8.89 -19.55
C TRP A 143 -14.01 -9.09 -19.03
N ALA A 144 -14.62 -8.03 -18.49
CA ALA A 144 -16.03 -8.05 -18.11
C ALA A 144 -16.89 -7.66 -19.33
N LYS A 145 -17.90 -8.45 -19.64
CA LYS A 145 -18.77 -8.21 -20.81
C LYS A 145 -19.70 -7.02 -20.63
N VAL A 146 -20.09 -6.73 -19.39
CA VAL A 146 -21.07 -5.71 -19.05
C VAL A 146 -20.52 -4.85 -17.92
N ASP A 147 -20.48 -3.55 -18.15
CA ASP A 147 -20.14 -2.54 -17.15
C ASP A 147 -21.38 -2.18 -16.32
N SER A 148 -21.66 -2.97 -15.29
CA SER A 148 -22.75 -2.69 -14.36
C SER A 148 -22.49 -3.26 -12.97
N THR A 149 -23.04 -2.60 -11.95
CA THR A 149 -23.00 -3.08 -10.56
C THR A 149 -23.70 -4.43 -10.39
N PHE A 150 -24.74 -4.69 -11.18
CA PHE A 150 -25.42 -6.00 -11.21
C PHE A 150 -24.51 -7.12 -11.72
N ALA A 151 -23.73 -6.86 -12.77
CA ALA A 151 -22.77 -7.84 -13.28
C ALA A 151 -21.63 -8.10 -12.27
N LEU A 152 -21.17 -7.06 -11.57
CA LEU A 152 -20.23 -7.19 -10.46
C LEU A 152 -20.82 -8.05 -9.33
N ALA A 153 -22.05 -7.80 -8.89
CA ALA A 153 -22.71 -8.58 -7.84
C ALA A 153 -22.87 -10.05 -8.25
N GLY A 154 -23.29 -10.31 -9.49
CA GLY A 154 -23.37 -11.67 -10.04
C GLY A 154 -22.02 -12.38 -10.07
N TRP A 155 -20.94 -11.66 -10.41
CA TRP A 155 -19.58 -12.20 -10.35
C TRP A 155 -19.13 -12.47 -8.92
N LEU A 156 -19.35 -11.55 -7.98
CA LEU A 156 -19.02 -11.74 -6.56
C LEU A 156 -19.69 -12.98 -5.99
N GLN A 157 -20.95 -13.23 -6.37
CA GLN A 157 -21.68 -14.43 -5.98
C GLN A 157 -21.06 -15.68 -6.62
N ALA A 158 -20.85 -15.68 -7.94
CA ALA A 158 -20.29 -16.82 -8.66
C ALA A 158 -18.86 -17.18 -8.20
N ALA A 159 -18.07 -16.18 -7.79
CA ALA A 159 -16.72 -16.34 -7.26
C ALA A 159 -16.68 -16.69 -5.76
N GLY A 160 -17.84 -16.80 -5.09
CA GLY A 160 -17.92 -17.21 -3.69
C GLY A 160 -17.57 -16.12 -2.66
N PHE A 161 -17.57 -14.84 -3.06
CA PHE A 161 -17.35 -13.72 -2.15
C PHE A 161 -18.62 -13.30 -1.40
N THR A 162 -19.80 -13.66 -1.88
CA THR A 162 -21.05 -13.25 -1.23
C THR A 162 -22.13 -14.31 -1.31
N ALA A 163 -23.05 -14.27 -0.35
CA ALA A 163 -24.24 -15.12 -0.35
C ALA A 163 -25.20 -14.71 -1.47
N ALA A 164 -26.16 -15.59 -1.80
CA ALA A 164 -27.17 -15.29 -2.80
C ALA A 164 -27.94 -14.01 -2.45
N ARG A 165 -28.09 -13.10 -3.44
CA ARG A 165 -28.77 -11.79 -3.36
C ARG A 165 -28.05 -10.66 -2.62
N ALA A 166 -26.82 -10.87 -2.12
CA ALA A 166 -26.03 -9.79 -1.55
C ALA A 166 -25.08 -9.18 -2.60
N ASP A 167 -24.90 -7.86 -2.54
CA ASP A 167 -24.07 -7.09 -3.49
C ASP A 167 -22.77 -6.57 -2.86
N GLN A 168 -21.99 -5.80 -3.63
CA GLN A 168 -20.71 -5.24 -3.18
C GLN A 168 -20.82 -4.30 -1.98
N THR A 169 -22.00 -3.74 -1.72
CA THR A 169 -22.25 -2.78 -0.63
C THR A 169 -22.45 -3.48 0.71
N GLN A 170 -22.78 -4.77 0.69
CA GLN A 170 -23.12 -5.58 1.86
C GLN A 170 -21.99 -6.52 2.31
N LEU A 171 -20.85 -6.49 1.62
CA LEU A 171 -19.68 -7.28 1.99
C LEU A 171 -19.09 -6.81 3.31
N ASP A 172 -18.70 -7.76 4.16
CA ASP A 172 -17.85 -7.45 5.30
C ASP A 172 -16.46 -6.95 4.84
N PRO A 173 -15.73 -6.17 5.66
CA PRO A 173 -14.46 -5.58 5.26
C PRO A 173 -13.39 -6.57 4.79
N GLU A 174 -13.30 -7.74 5.42
CA GLU A 174 -12.28 -8.74 5.07
C GLU A 174 -12.57 -9.38 3.72
N THR A 175 -13.83 -9.74 3.50
CA THR A 175 -14.26 -10.32 2.21
C THR A 175 -14.17 -9.30 1.08
N ALA A 176 -14.51 -8.04 1.34
CA ALA A 176 -14.29 -6.95 0.39
C ALA A 176 -12.80 -6.75 0.06
N ASP A 177 -11.91 -6.77 1.06
CA ASP A 177 -10.45 -6.64 0.83
C ASP A 177 -9.91 -7.82 0.01
N ARG A 178 -10.38 -9.05 0.25
CA ARG A 178 -10.04 -10.22 -0.59
C ARG A 178 -10.53 -10.09 -2.02
N ALA A 179 -11.76 -9.60 -2.22
CA ALA A 179 -12.33 -9.37 -3.54
C ALA A 179 -11.55 -8.29 -4.31
N ILE A 180 -11.19 -7.18 -3.64
CA ILE A 180 -10.36 -6.11 -4.21
C ILE A 180 -9.00 -6.65 -4.63
N ALA A 181 -8.36 -7.45 -3.77
CA ALA A 181 -7.07 -8.04 -4.07
C ALA A 181 -7.14 -8.96 -5.31
N HIS A 182 -8.17 -9.80 -5.39
CA HIS A 182 -8.39 -10.73 -6.49
C HIS A 182 -8.63 -10.01 -7.83
N LEU A 183 -9.57 -9.08 -7.88
CA LEU A 183 -9.80 -8.27 -9.08
C LEU A 183 -8.54 -7.48 -9.47
N GLY A 184 -7.77 -7.01 -8.48
CA GLY A 184 -6.52 -6.31 -8.72
C GLY A 184 -5.44 -7.17 -9.37
N GLN A 185 -5.34 -8.46 -9.03
CA GLN A 185 -4.45 -9.40 -9.72
C GLN A 185 -4.83 -9.53 -11.20
N ILE A 186 -6.13 -9.67 -11.49
CA ILE A 186 -6.65 -9.77 -12.86
C ILE A 186 -6.37 -8.49 -13.66
N ILE A 187 -6.67 -7.32 -13.10
CA ILE A 187 -6.41 -6.02 -13.75
C ILE A 187 -4.94 -5.90 -14.12
N ARG A 188 -4.03 -6.20 -13.18
CA ARG A 188 -2.60 -6.03 -13.40
C ARG A 188 -2.04 -7.00 -14.43
N ALA A 189 -2.49 -8.27 -14.41
CA ALA A 189 -2.13 -9.24 -15.43
C ALA A 189 -2.55 -8.76 -16.83
N ARG A 190 -3.77 -8.24 -16.97
CA ARG A 190 -4.28 -7.71 -18.24
C ARG A 190 -3.54 -6.46 -18.71
N LEU A 191 -3.20 -5.54 -17.80
CA LEU A 191 -2.41 -4.36 -18.12
C LEU A 191 -0.99 -4.71 -18.57
N GLN A 192 -0.43 -5.85 -18.12
CA GLN A 192 0.86 -6.33 -18.56
C GLN A 192 0.77 -6.89 -19.99
N THR A 193 -0.21 -7.77 -20.25
CA THR A 193 -0.45 -8.31 -21.60
C THR A 193 -0.73 -7.23 -22.64
N ALA A 194 -1.51 -6.20 -22.28
CA ALA A 194 -1.83 -5.10 -23.19
C ALA A 194 -0.59 -4.27 -23.59
N LYS A 195 0.43 -4.18 -22.74
CA LYS A 195 1.70 -3.50 -23.07
C LYS A 195 2.57 -4.35 -23.98
N GLU A 196 2.58 -5.66 -23.78
CA GLU A 196 3.34 -6.60 -24.60
C GLU A 196 2.81 -6.68 -26.03
N THR A 197 1.49 -6.60 -26.25
CA THR A 197 0.90 -6.55 -27.60
C THR A 197 1.19 -5.25 -28.37
N GLN A 198 1.56 -4.17 -27.66
CA GLN A 198 1.86 -2.86 -28.27
C GLN A 198 3.35 -2.65 -28.58
N THR A 199 4.22 -3.59 -28.20
CA THR A 199 5.67 -3.55 -28.45
C THR A 199 6.02 -4.46 -29.62
#